data_AF-A0A7J4QQK8-F1
#
_entry.id   AF-A0A7J4QQK8-F1
#
_cell.length_a   1.000
_cell.length_b   1.000
_cell.length_c   1.000
_cell.angle_alpha   90.00
_cell.angle_beta   90.00
_cell.angle_gamma   90.00
#
_symmetry.space_group_name_H-M   'P 1'
#
loop_
_entity.id
_entity.type
_entity.pdbx_description
1 polymer ?
#
loop_
_entity_poly.entity_id
_entity_poly.type
_entity_poly.pdbx_seq_one_letter_code
_entity_poly.pdbx_strand_id
1 'polypeptide(L)' 'MANRRVALIILMVLLFYLPLSAVGNESSPTVEQFGHTFEEVVIADYTDALNEPRDLEFHPGKANELWVANRATDSITIVE' A
#
# COMPACT_ATOMS: atom_id res chain seq x y z
N MET A 1 0.61 3.31 42.05
CA MET A 1 1.82 2.89 41.30
C MET A 1 1.61 1.64 40.45
N ALA A 2 0.86 0.63 40.92
CA ALA A 2 0.58 -0.59 40.15
C ALA A 2 -0.09 -0.33 38.79
N ASN A 3 -1.10 0.55 38.74
CA ASN A 3 -1.86 0.82 37.52
C ASN A 3 -1.01 1.46 36.41
N ARG A 4 -0.02 2.28 36.76
CA ARG A 4 0.94 2.86 35.80
C ARG A 4 1.87 1.79 35.23
N ARG A 5 2.28 0.82 36.05
CA ARG A 5 3.11 -0.31 35.62
C ARG A 5 2.33 -1.25 34.69
N VAL A 6 1.07 -1.55 35.03
CA VAL A 6 0.18 -2.37 34.19
C VAL A 6 -0.10 -1.70 32.84
N ALA A 7 -0.37 -0.39 32.83
CA ALA A 7 -0.59 0.36 31.59
C ALA A 7 0.65 0.34 30.67
N LEU A 8 1.85 0.47 31.24
CA LEU A 8 3.10 0.39 30.47
C LEU A 8 3.33 -1.00 29.87
N ILE A 9 2.99 -2.06 30.60
CA ILE A 9 3.09 -3.44 30.09
C ILE A 9 2.11 -3.67 28.94
N ILE A 10 0.86 -3.23 29.09
CA ILE A 10 -0.17 -3.36 28.03
C ILE A 10 0.24 -2.56 26.79
N LEU A 11 0.74 -1.33 26.97
CA LEU A 11 1.23 -0.51 25.85
C LEU A 11 2.40 -1.19 25.13
N MET A 12 3.35 -1.76 25.87
CA MET A 12 4.48 -2.47 25.27
C MET A 12 4.01 -3.69 24.48
N VAL A 13 3.08 -4.47 25.03
CA VAL A 13 2.47 -5.61 24.33
C VAL A 13 1.75 -5.16 23.05
N LEU A 14 0.96 -4.08 23.09
CA LEU A 14 0.28 -3.54 21.91
C LEU A 14 1.25 -3.06 20.83
N LEU A 15 2.39 -2.49 21.20
CA LEU A 15 3.43 -2.06 20.25
C LEU A 15 4.09 -3.25 19.53
N PHE A 16 4.18 -4.43 20.16
CA PHE A 16 4.65 -5.66 19.51
C PHE A 16 3.62 -6.31 18.56
N TYR A 17 2.34 -5.93 18.67
CA TYR A 17 1.28 -6.40 17.76
C TYR A 17 1.12 -5.53 16.50
N LEU A 18 1.88 -4.44 16.37
CA LEU A 18 1.92 -3.69 15.11
C LEU A 18 2.67 -4.53 14.07
N PRO A 19 2.09 -4.82 12.89
CA PRO A 19 2.82 -5.50 11.83
C PRO A 19 3.99 -4.61 11.41
N LEU A 20 5.20 -5.05 11.69
CA LEU A 20 6.41 -4.35 11.28
C LEU A 20 6.63 -4.69 9.79
N SER A 21 6.16 -3.78 8.94
CA SER A 21 6.37 -3.73 7.49
C SER A 21 5.47 -4.64 6.63
N ALA A 22 4.91 -4.06 5.57
CA ALA A 22 4.66 -4.80 4.34
C ALA A 22 6.03 -5.17 3.77
N VAL A 23 6.37 -6.45 3.78
CA VAL A 23 7.54 -6.94 3.04
C VAL A 23 7.19 -6.80 1.56
N GLY A 24 7.68 -5.74 0.93
CA GLY A 24 7.77 -5.67 -0.53
C GLY A 24 8.56 -6.87 -1.02
N ASN A 25 8.21 -7.40 -2.20
CA ASN A 25 8.74 -8.66 -2.76
C ASN A 25 10.22 -8.58 -3.20
N GLU A 26 11.05 -7.85 -2.48
CA GLU A 26 12.43 -7.49 -2.83
C GLU A 26 13.43 -8.68 -2.75
N SER A 27 13.01 -9.83 -2.22
CA SER A 27 13.89 -11.00 -2.04
C SER A 27 13.53 -12.24 -2.88
N SER A 28 12.58 -12.14 -3.82
CA SER A 28 12.28 -13.29 -4.69
C SER A 28 13.39 -13.50 -5.72
N PRO A 29 14.01 -14.70 -5.80
CA PRO A 29 15.05 -14.98 -6.77
C PRO A 29 14.50 -14.85 -8.19
N THR A 30 15.26 -14.20 -9.07
CA THR A 30 14.90 -14.03 -10.48
C THR A 30 14.72 -15.40 -11.15
N VAL A 31 13.52 -15.65 -11.66
CA VAL A 31 13.24 -16.86 -12.43
C VAL A 31 13.52 -16.56 -13.90
N GLU A 32 14.56 -17.20 -14.46
CA GLU A 32 15.14 -16.92 -15.78
C GLU A 32 14.11 -16.91 -16.94
N GLN A 33 13.05 -17.71 -16.83
CA GLN A 33 11.96 -17.77 -17.83
C GLN A 33 11.09 -16.50 -17.89
N PHE A 34 11.15 -15.62 -16.89
CA PHE A 34 10.41 -14.35 -16.84
C PHE A 34 11.29 -13.11 -17.11
N GLY A 35 12.60 -13.29 -17.38
CA GLY A 35 13.53 -12.20 -17.67
C GLY A 35 13.94 -11.37 -16.45
N HIS A 36 14.50 -10.17 -16.67
CA HIS A 36 14.75 -9.22 -15.59
C HIS A 36 13.42 -8.87 -14.92
N THR A 37 13.39 -8.99 -13.58
CA THR A 37 12.28 -8.52 -12.76
C THR A 37 11.95 -7.07 -13.11
N PHE A 38 10.67 -6.71 -13.12
CA PHE A 38 10.28 -5.30 -13.26
C PHE A 38 10.78 -4.50 -12.06
N GLU A 39 11.20 -3.26 -12.30
CA GLU A 39 11.43 -2.30 -11.23
C GLU A 39 10.05 -1.85 -10.73
N GLU A 40 9.73 -2.22 -9.48
CA GLU A 40 8.50 -1.75 -8.84
C GLU A 40 8.69 -0.29 -8.43
N VAL A 41 7.79 0.57 -8.91
CA VAL A 41 7.78 2.00 -8.57
C VAL A 41 6.40 2.34 -8.03
N VAL A 42 6.38 3.00 -6.87
CA VAL A 42 5.14 3.55 -6.31
C VAL A 42 4.76 4.79 -7.10
N ILE A 43 3.65 4.72 -7.83
CA ILE A 43 3.13 5.83 -8.65
C ILE A 43 2.02 6.64 -7.96
N ALA A 44 1.38 6.08 -6.94
CA ALA A 44 0.37 6.74 -6.13
C ALA A 44 0.18 5.98 -4.79
N ASP A 45 -0.18 6.70 -3.74
CA ASP A 45 -0.52 6.14 -2.43
C ASP A 45 -1.74 6.83 -1.78
N TYR A 46 -1.94 6.63 -0.48
CA TYR A 46 -3.06 7.22 0.27
C TYR A 46 -3.04 8.76 0.29
N THR A 47 -1.88 9.38 0.08
CA THR A 47 -1.73 10.83 -0.03
C THR A 47 -2.28 11.37 -1.35
N ASP A 48 -2.43 10.51 -2.36
CA ASP A 48 -3.06 10.80 -3.66
C ASP A 48 -4.57 10.53 -3.66
N ALA A 49 -5.20 10.60 -2.48
CA ALA A 49 -6.63 10.33 -2.28
C ALA A 49 -7.06 8.90 -2.67
N LEU A 50 -6.15 7.93 -2.67
CA LEU A 50 -6.50 6.52 -2.79
C LEU A 50 -7.07 6.00 -1.47
N ASN A 51 -8.23 5.35 -1.55
CA ASN A 51 -8.92 4.79 -0.40
C ASN A 51 -9.63 3.48 -0.76
N GLU A 52 -9.03 2.37 -0.31
CA GLU A 52 -9.42 1.01 -0.71
C GLU A 52 -9.57 0.86 -2.25
N PRO A 53 -8.50 1.11 -3.03
CA PRO A 53 -8.55 1.00 -4.49
C PRO A 53 -8.91 -0.44 -4.90
N ARG A 54 -9.80 -0.59 -5.88
CA ARG A 54 -10.33 -1.89 -6.31
C ARG A 54 -10.16 -2.19 -7.79
N ASP A 55 -10.18 -1.16 -8.63
CA ASP A 55 -10.08 -1.31 -10.08
C ASP A 55 -9.33 -0.13 -10.69
N LEU A 56 -8.76 -0.32 -11.87
CA LEU A 56 -8.02 0.70 -12.60
C LEU A 56 -8.12 0.53 -14.11
N GLU A 57 -8.11 1.64 -14.84
CA GLU A 57 -8.15 1.65 -16.30
C GLU A 57 -7.41 2.89 -16.82
N PHE A 58 -6.76 2.76 -17.98
CA PHE A 58 -6.15 3.91 -18.63
C PHE A 58 -7.19 4.77 -19.33
N HIS A 59 -7.04 6.09 -19.27
CA HIS A 59 -7.93 6.99 -20.00
C HIS A 59 -7.84 6.73 -21.51
N PRO A 60 -8.96 6.55 -22.24
CA PRO A 60 -8.96 6.11 -23.64
C PRO A 60 -8.32 7.08 -24.64
N GLY A 61 -8.33 8.39 -24.33
CA GLY A 61 -7.76 9.46 -25.16
C GLY A 61 -6.60 10.24 -24.56
N LYS A 62 -6.10 9.88 -23.37
CA LYS A 62 -5.03 10.63 -22.68
C LYS A 62 -4.02 9.64 -22.14
N ALA A 63 -2.85 9.60 -22.78
CA ALA A 63 -1.86 8.54 -22.57
C ALA A 63 -1.29 8.47 -21.14
N ASN A 64 -1.38 9.57 -20.39
CA ASN A 64 -0.76 9.68 -19.07
C ASN A 64 -1.77 9.67 -17.92
N GLU A 65 -3.06 9.40 -18.18
CA GLU A 65 -4.06 9.35 -17.09
C GLU A 65 -4.40 7.91 -16.74
N LEU A 66 -4.15 7.53 -15.49
CA LEU A 66 -4.66 6.30 -14.88
C LEU A 66 -5.84 6.65 -13.97
N TRP A 67 -6.99 6.03 -14.22
CA TRP A 67 -8.18 6.18 -13.38
C TRP A 67 -8.25 5.03 -12.39
N VAL A 68 -8.35 5.34 -11.10
CA VAL A 68 -8.42 4.36 -10.02
C VAL A 68 -9.74 4.49 -9.28
N ALA A 69 -10.50 3.39 -9.20
CA ALA A 69 -11.78 3.35 -8.49
C ALA A 69 -11.57 3.01 -7.01
N ASN A 70 -12.01 3.90 -6.13
CA ASN A 70 -11.94 3.75 -4.68
C ASN A 70 -13.23 3.12 -4.14
N ARG A 71 -13.14 1.96 -3.48
CA ARG A 71 -14.30 1.29 -2.89
C ARG A 71 -14.87 2.03 -1.68
N ALA A 72 -14.02 2.68 -0.89
CA ALA A 72 -14.45 3.27 0.38
C ALA A 72 -15.26 4.58 0.20
N THR A 73 -15.06 5.28 -0.92
CA THR A 73 -15.59 6.63 -1.16
C THR A 73 -16.48 6.72 -2.39
N ASP A 74 -16.63 5.65 -3.17
CA ASP A 74 -17.30 5.65 -4.47
C ASP A 74 -16.79 6.76 -5.41
N SER A 75 -15.49 7.07 -5.34
CA SER A 75 -14.83 8.10 -6.14
C SER A 75 -13.81 7.51 -7.11
N ILE A 76 -13.49 8.29 -8.16
CA ILE A 76 -12.37 8.01 -9.07
C ILE A 76 -11.22 8.97 -8.74
N THR A 77 -10.03 8.43 -8.48
CA THR A 77 -8.77 9.18 -8.42
C THR A 77 -8.11 9.14 -9.80
N ILE A 78 -7.59 10.28 -10.25
CA ILE A 78 -6.80 10.37 -11.50
C ILE A 78 -5.34 10.54 -11.11
N VAL A 79 -4.48 9.63 -11.59
CA VAL A 79 -3.02 9.67 -11.42
C VAL A 79 -2.39 10.05 -12.77
N GLU A 80 -1.48 11.03 -12.76
CA GLU A 80 -0.81 11.62 -13.95
C GLU A 80 0.72 11.47 -13.92
#